data_AF-A0A7V1QSB1-F1
#
_entry.id   AF-A0A7V1QSB1-F1
#
_cell.length_a   1.000
_cell.length_b   1.000
_cell.length_c   1.000
_cell.angle_alpha   90.00
_cell.angle_beta   90.00
_cell.angle_gamma   90.00
#
_symmetry.space_group_name_H-M   'P 1'
#
loop_
_entity.id
_entity.type
_entity.pdbx_description
1 polymer ?
#
loop_
_entity_poly.entity_id
_entity_poly.type
_entity_poly.pdbx_seq_one_letter_code
_entity_poly.pdbx_strand_id
1 'polypeptide(L)'
;MTVKLPFLAPKVAVLELYGTLGGAIRTQQYVPAIKALRESRRVRAVVLDIDSPGGSATVADYLHSELKKLAAKKPVVSFIRGLGASGGYFLAVAGTRIIATRASLVGSIGVITIRPVAQDLLHKIGVRVAVAKSGPLKGMGLPFVDITEEERQKDERMVQQFFAHFLTVVAEGRRVPVERVREWATGEVFWGSEALEKGLVDELGDLDRATALAAELARIPERVTRVRPRRNPVLARLTGQFAEALVRSAAAEIERQLTTRIEYRWRGH
;
A
#
# COMPACT_ATOMS: atom_id res chain seq x y z
N MET A 1 -6.23 46.02 13.02
CA MET A 1 -4.87 45.48 12.77
C MET A 1 -4.99 44.12 12.12
N THR A 2 -4.77 44.04 10.80
CA THR A 2 -4.83 42.78 10.06
C THR A 2 -3.49 42.07 10.22
N VAL A 3 -3.42 41.09 11.13
CA VAL A 3 -2.23 40.27 11.31
C VAL A 3 -2.01 39.46 10.04
N LYS A 4 -1.08 39.90 9.18
CA LYS A 4 -0.59 39.10 8.06
C LYS A 4 0.09 37.86 8.64
N LEU A 5 -0.61 36.72 8.59
CA LEU A 5 0.01 35.42 8.85
C LEU A 5 1.23 35.28 7.92
N PRO A 6 2.44 35.02 8.45
CA PRO A 6 3.62 34.94 7.61
C PRO A 6 3.44 33.78 6.62
N PHE A 7 3.71 34.06 5.34
CA PHE A 7 3.57 33.16 4.18
C PHE A 7 4.37 31.83 4.29
N LEU A 8 5.12 31.66 5.39
CA LEU A 8 6.04 30.57 5.70
C LEU A 8 5.64 29.74 6.93
N ALA A 9 4.42 29.90 7.46
CA ALA A 9 4.00 29.19 8.67
C ALA A 9 4.24 27.66 8.58
N PRO A 10 4.84 27.04 9.61
CA PRO A 10 5.08 25.61 9.64
C PRO A 10 3.75 24.86 9.65
N LYS A 11 3.75 23.67 9.02
CA LYS A 11 2.54 22.86 8.86
C LYS A 11 2.83 21.36 8.88
N VAL A 12 1.79 20.60 9.20
CA VAL A 12 1.68 19.15 9.01
C VAL A 12 1.14 18.89 7.61
N ALA A 13 1.80 18.00 6.86
CA ALA A 13 1.29 17.55 5.57
C ALA A 13 0.67 16.17 5.68
N VAL A 14 -0.52 15.98 5.12
CA VAL A 14 -1.19 14.68 5.02
C VAL A 14 -0.99 14.15 3.61
N LEU A 15 -0.21 13.08 3.46
CA LEU A 15 -0.01 12.37 2.21
C LEU A 15 -0.98 11.20 2.14
N GLU A 16 -1.93 11.26 1.22
CA GLU A 16 -2.91 10.19 1.05
C GLU A 16 -2.34 9.04 0.23
N LEU A 17 -2.44 7.82 0.76
CA LEU A 17 -1.98 6.56 0.17
C LEU A 17 -3.19 5.63 0.00
N TYR A 18 -4.04 5.95 -0.98
CA TYR A 18 -5.30 5.24 -1.20
C TYR A 18 -5.26 4.32 -2.43
N GLY A 19 -5.78 3.11 -2.26
CA GLY A 19 -5.90 2.08 -3.30
C GLY A 19 -4.64 1.22 -3.46
N THR A 20 -4.56 0.48 -4.57
CA THR A 20 -3.52 -0.53 -4.78
C THR A 20 -2.16 0.07 -5.13
N LEU A 21 -1.09 -0.53 -4.61
CA LEU A 21 0.29 -0.22 -4.95
C LEU A 21 0.61 -0.74 -6.36
N GLY A 22 1.11 0.14 -7.22
CA GLY A 22 1.30 -0.09 -8.65
C GLY A 22 0.06 0.28 -9.50
N GLY A 23 -1.13 0.27 -8.90
CA GLY A 23 -2.38 0.72 -9.53
C GLY A 23 -2.62 2.21 -9.27
N ALA A 24 -3.28 2.51 -8.14
CA ALA A 24 -3.60 3.88 -7.73
C ALA A 24 -2.39 4.62 -7.15
N ILE A 25 -1.53 3.91 -6.41
CA ILE A 25 -0.32 4.44 -5.80
C ILE A 25 0.88 4.07 -6.68
N ARG A 26 1.43 5.06 -7.41
CA ARG A 26 2.49 4.86 -8.40
C ARG A 26 3.77 5.59 -8.04
N THR A 27 4.92 4.95 -8.21
CA THR A 27 6.24 5.53 -7.87
C THR A 27 6.49 6.86 -8.57
N GLN A 28 6.12 7.00 -9.85
CA GLN A 28 6.33 8.22 -10.66
C GLN A 28 5.63 9.45 -10.07
N GLN A 29 4.54 9.26 -9.31
CA GLN A 29 3.78 10.34 -8.69
C GLN A 29 4.17 10.54 -7.23
N TYR A 30 4.35 9.45 -6.49
CA TYR A 30 4.56 9.49 -5.06
C TYR A 30 6.01 9.77 -4.67
N VAL A 31 7.00 9.31 -5.44
CA VAL A 31 8.42 9.57 -5.14
C VAL A 31 8.74 11.08 -5.19
N PRO A 32 8.36 11.84 -6.24
CA PRO A 32 8.56 13.28 -6.25
C PRO A 32 7.80 14.00 -5.13
N ALA A 33 6.59 13.54 -4.78
CA ALA A 33 5.82 14.10 -3.68
C ALA A 33 6.50 13.89 -2.32
N ILE A 34 6.97 12.67 -2.03
CA ILE A 34 7.71 12.34 -0.80
C ILE A 34 9.00 13.16 -0.73
N LYS A 35 9.74 13.29 -1.85
CA LYS A 35 10.93 14.14 -1.92
C LYS A 35 10.61 15.61 -1.63
N ALA A 36 9.56 16.16 -2.23
CA ALA A 36 9.13 17.53 -1.98
C ALA A 36 8.72 17.75 -0.51
N LEU A 37 8.01 16.80 0.09
CA LEU A 37 7.68 16.82 1.52
C LEU A 37 8.93 16.80 2.39
N ARG A 38 9.92 15.97 2.05
CA ARG A 38 11.20 15.85 2.76
C ARG A 38 12.01 17.14 2.69
N GLU A 39 12.04 17.82 1.55
CA GLU A 39 12.87 19.01 1.30
C GLU A 39 12.20 20.33 1.71
N SER A 40 10.87 20.36 1.80
CA SER A 40 10.13 21.59 2.15
C SER A 40 10.38 22.07 3.58
N ARG A 41 10.94 23.27 3.76
CA ARG A 41 11.11 23.89 5.08
C ARG A 41 9.78 24.22 5.79
N ARG A 42 8.68 24.35 5.03
CA ARG A 42 7.34 24.64 5.57
C ARG A 42 6.69 23.41 6.19
N VAL A 43 6.97 22.22 5.64
CA VAL A 43 6.44 20.96 6.16
C VAL A 43 7.35 20.49 7.29
N ARG A 44 6.83 20.44 8.51
CA ARG A 44 7.61 20.06 9.70
C ARG A 44 7.32 18.64 10.20
N ALA A 45 6.15 18.10 9.87
CA ALA A 45 5.79 16.70 10.06
C ALA A 45 4.89 16.22 8.91
N VAL A 46 4.81 14.90 8.75
CA VAL A 46 3.96 14.26 7.73
C VAL A 46 3.07 13.20 8.39
N VAL A 47 1.80 13.18 7.99
CA VAL A 47 0.89 12.05 8.24
C VAL A 47 0.75 11.25 6.96
N LEU A 48 0.94 9.94 7.03
CA LEU A 48 0.62 9.00 5.95
C LEU A 48 -0.81 8.52 6.18
N ASP A 49 -1.77 9.02 5.40
CA ASP A 49 -3.18 8.63 5.50
C ASP A 49 -3.41 7.43 4.58
N ILE A 50 -3.46 6.24 5.15
CA ILE A 50 -3.39 4.95 4.46
C ILE A 50 -4.77 4.31 4.41
N ASP A 51 -5.18 3.96 3.19
CA ASP A 51 -6.35 3.13 2.92
C ASP A 51 -6.05 2.25 1.69
N SER A 52 -5.34 1.15 1.92
CA SER A 52 -4.73 0.33 0.88
C SER A 52 -4.72 -1.17 1.23
N PRO A 53 -5.13 -2.04 0.29
CA PRO A 53 -5.00 -3.48 0.41
C PRO A 53 -3.57 -3.99 0.15
N GLY A 54 -2.62 -3.11 -0.17
CA GLY A 54 -1.30 -3.51 -0.68
C GLY A 54 -1.23 -3.49 -2.20
N GLY A 55 -0.43 -4.39 -2.80
CA GLY A 55 -0.21 -4.47 -4.23
C GLY A 55 1.23 -4.87 -4.56
N SER A 56 1.81 -4.24 -5.57
CA SER A 56 3.16 -4.55 -6.04
C SER A 56 4.22 -4.44 -4.93
N ALA A 57 4.90 -5.56 -4.64
CA ALA A 57 5.96 -5.62 -3.63
C ALA A 57 7.14 -4.68 -3.94
N THR A 58 7.51 -4.54 -5.22
CA THR A 58 8.59 -3.64 -5.64
C THR A 58 8.21 -2.16 -5.52
N VAL A 59 6.94 -1.81 -5.77
CA VAL A 59 6.42 -0.46 -5.50
C VAL A 59 6.41 -0.18 -4.01
N ALA A 60 5.97 -1.14 -3.19
CA ALA A 60 5.98 -1.03 -1.73
C ALA A 60 7.38 -0.77 -1.20
N ASP A 61 8.36 -1.56 -1.62
CA ASP A 61 9.74 -1.44 -1.19
C ASP A 61 10.36 -0.08 -1.57
N TYR A 62 10.19 0.34 -2.84
CA TYR A 62 10.73 1.62 -3.29
C TYR A 62 10.13 2.81 -2.52
N LEU A 63 8.80 2.81 -2.33
CA LEU A 63 8.13 3.87 -1.58
C LEU A 63 8.51 3.84 -0.11
N HIS A 64 8.60 2.67 0.52
CA HIS A 64 9.07 2.51 1.89
C HIS A 64 10.48 3.09 2.08
N SER A 65 11.40 2.83 1.15
CA SER A 65 12.74 3.43 1.17
C SER A 65 12.71 4.96 1.15
N GLU A 66 11.87 5.57 0.30
CA GLU A 66 11.72 7.03 0.27
C GLU A 66 11.04 7.59 1.53
N LEU A 67 10.07 6.87 2.09
CA LEU A 67 9.41 7.21 3.35
C LEU A 67 10.38 7.12 4.55
N LYS A 68 11.27 6.12 4.59
CA LYS A 68 12.34 6.04 5.61
C LYS A 68 13.29 7.23 5.53
N LYS A 69 13.68 7.65 4.33
CA LYS A 69 14.49 8.88 4.13
C LYS A 69 13.76 10.14 4.58
N LEU A 70 12.43 10.19 4.45
CA LEU A 70 11.60 11.27 4.97
C LEU A 70 11.55 11.23 6.51
N ALA A 71 11.27 10.07 7.09
CA ALA A 71 11.19 9.85 8.54
C ALA A 71 12.52 10.14 9.26
N ALA A 72 13.65 9.92 8.59
CA ALA A 72 14.97 10.30 9.10
C ALA A 72 15.17 11.81 9.27
N LYS A 73 14.36 12.65 8.60
CA LYS A 73 14.47 14.13 8.66
C LYS A 73 13.35 14.80 9.45
N LYS A 74 12.18 14.17 9.53
CA LYS A 74 10.95 14.78 10.05
C LYS A 74 10.08 13.71 10.72
N PRO A 75 9.31 14.06 11.76
CA PRO A 75 8.29 13.17 12.29
C PRO A 75 7.33 12.71 11.19
N VAL A 76 7.14 11.39 11.11
CA VAL A 76 6.16 10.74 10.23
C VAL A 76 5.24 9.91 11.10
N VAL A 77 3.94 10.20 11.05
CA VAL A 77 2.89 9.41 11.71
C VAL A 77 2.11 8.68 10.63
N SER A 78 1.99 7.37 10.74
CA SER A 78 1.11 6.59 9.87
C SER A 78 -0.27 6.54 10.48
N PHE A 79 -1.30 6.79 9.67
CA PHE A 79 -2.70 6.68 10.05
C PHE A 79 -3.38 5.67 9.13
N ILE A 80 -3.81 4.54 9.69
CA ILE A 80 -4.58 3.53 8.98
C ILE A 80 -6.06 3.89 9.14
N ARG A 81 -6.63 4.44 8.08
CA ARG A 81 -8.02 4.93 8.04
C ARG A 81 -9.02 3.78 8.05
N GLY A 82 -8.92 2.92 7.05
CA GLY A 82 -9.83 1.80 6.83
C GLY A 82 -9.05 0.51 6.64
N LEU A 83 -8.18 0.47 5.64
CA LEU A 83 -7.38 -0.70 5.33
C LEU A 83 -5.88 -0.38 5.34
N GLY A 84 -5.11 -1.11 6.12
CA GLY A 84 -3.66 -1.06 6.15
C GLY A 84 -3.11 -2.48 6.09
N ALA A 85 -3.31 -3.13 4.94
CA ALA A 85 -3.01 -4.54 4.74
C ALA A 85 -1.86 -4.74 3.74
N SER A 86 -1.06 -5.79 3.92
CA SER A 86 0.04 -6.20 3.04
C SER A 86 0.97 -5.02 2.73
N GLY A 87 1.17 -4.66 1.46
CA GLY A 87 1.96 -3.49 1.05
C GLY A 87 1.52 -2.16 1.70
N GLY A 88 0.25 -2.00 2.09
CA GLY A 88 -0.22 -0.85 2.86
C GLY A 88 0.38 -0.80 4.26
N TYR A 89 0.41 -1.94 4.97
CA TYR A 89 1.09 -2.07 6.25
C TYR A 89 2.61 -1.93 6.11
N PHE A 90 3.17 -2.45 5.03
CA PHE A 90 4.59 -2.28 4.67
C PHE A 90 4.97 -0.79 4.59
N LEU A 91 4.12 0.07 4.00
CA LEU A 91 4.36 1.52 4.02
C LEU A 91 4.13 2.14 5.41
N ALA A 92 3.15 1.65 6.17
CA ALA A 92 2.80 2.18 7.49
C ALA A 92 3.97 2.08 8.47
N VAL A 93 4.74 0.98 8.44
CA VAL A 93 5.88 0.76 9.33
C VAL A 93 7.10 1.65 9.04
N ALA A 94 7.08 2.47 7.97
CA ALA A 94 8.05 3.54 7.77
C ALA A 94 7.85 4.71 8.75
N GLY A 95 6.63 4.89 9.27
CA GLY A 95 6.29 5.91 10.26
C GLY A 95 6.87 5.61 11.64
N THR A 96 7.05 6.65 12.45
CA THR A 96 7.54 6.53 13.84
C THR A 96 6.44 6.09 14.81
N ARG A 97 5.19 6.41 14.48
CA ARG A 97 3.98 6.00 15.21
C ARG A 97 2.92 5.59 14.20
N ILE A 98 2.13 4.57 14.52
CA ILE A 98 1.02 4.08 13.72
C ILE A 98 -0.27 4.22 14.54
N ILE A 99 -1.17 5.07 14.08
CA ILE A 99 -2.53 5.20 14.59
C ILE A 99 -3.46 4.45 13.65
N ALA A 100 -4.47 3.79 14.19
CA ALA A 100 -5.49 3.13 13.38
C ALA A 100 -6.89 3.44 13.89
N THR A 101 -7.89 3.46 13.01
CA THR A 101 -9.28 3.49 13.48
C THR A 101 -9.62 2.14 14.13
N ARG A 102 -10.54 2.16 15.11
CA ARG A 102 -10.97 0.93 15.82
C ARG A 102 -11.41 -0.18 14.87
N ALA A 103 -12.11 0.18 13.80
CA ALA A 103 -12.69 -0.75 12.83
C ALA A 103 -11.83 -0.99 11.59
N SER A 104 -10.60 -0.48 11.59
CA SER A 104 -9.69 -0.73 10.48
C SER A 104 -9.27 -2.20 10.41
N LEU A 105 -8.81 -2.61 9.24
CA LEU A 105 -8.18 -3.91 9.01
C LEU A 105 -6.68 -3.70 8.80
N VAL A 106 -5.87 -4.32 9.65
CA VAL A 106 -4.41 -4.13 9.71
C VAL A 106 -3.70 -5.48 9.55
N GLY A 107 -2.52 -5.52 8.97
CA GLY A 107 -1.71 -6.74 8.89
C GLY A 107 -1.66 -7.29 7.47
N SER A 108 -2.14 -8.52 7.25
CA SER A 108 -1.94 -9.27 6.00
C SER A 108 -0.46 -9.33 5.64
N ILE A 109 0.40 -9.58 6.64
CA ILE A 109 1.84 -9.69 6.47
C ILE A 109 2.12 -11.02 5.77
N GLY A 110 2.36 -10.94 4.47
CA GLY A 110 2.49 -12.10 3.59
C GLY A 110 2.75 -11.67 2.16
N VAL A 111 3.14 -12.65 1.33
CA VAL A 111 3.43 -12.45 -0.10
C VAL A 111 2.79 -13.57 -0.88
N ILE A 112 2.11 -13.21 -1.97
CA ILE A 112 1.51 -14.15 -2.89
C ILE A 112 1.90 -13.80 -4.32
N THR A 113 1.97 -14.82 -5.17
CA THR A 113 2.07 -14.69 -6.61
C THR A 113 0.86 -15.36 -7.23
N ILE A 114 0.15 -14.65 -8.11
CA ILE A 114 -1.01 -15.17 -8.82
C ILE A 114 -0.66 -15.27 -10.30
N ARG A 115 -0.77 -16.48 -10.87
CA ARG A 115 -0.55 -16.76 -12.30
C ARG A 115 -1.81 -17.39 -12.89
N PRO A 116 -2.65 -16.62 -13.60
CA PRO A 116 -3.75 -17.21 -14.37
C PRO A 116 -3.20 -18.07 -15.51
N VAL A 117 -3.68 -19.31 -15.62
CA VAL A 117 -3.34 -20.24 -16.72
C VAL A 117 -4.59 -20.56 -17.50
N ALA A 118 -4.53 -20.35 -18.81
CA ALA A 118 -5.63 -20.49 -19.77
C ALA A 118 -5.33 -21.56 -20.83
N GLN A 119 -4.33 -22.42 -20.63
CA GLN A 119 -3.95 -23.48 -21.56
C GLN A 119 -5.16 -24.36 -21.93
N ASP A 120 -5.91 -24.85 -20.95
CA ASP A 120 -7.07 -25.71 -21.18
C ASP A 120 -8.20 -25.01 -21.94
N LEU A 121 -8.39 -23.71 -21.69
CA LEU A 121 -9.37 -22.91 -22.42
C LEU A 121 -8.99 -22.80 -23.90
N LEU A 122 -7.72 -22.49 -24.18
CA LEU A 122 -7.22 -22.41 -25.55
C LEU A 122 -7.30 -23.77 -26.26
N HIS A 123 -6.97 -24.86 -25.55
CA HIS A 123 -7.06 -26.21 -26.11
C HIS A 123 -8.51 -26.56 -26.50
N LYS A 124 -9.51 -26.16 -25.69
CA LYS A 124 -10.94 -26.38 -25.98
C LYS A 124 -11.42 -25.66 -27.24
N ILE A 125 -10.85 -24.51 -27.58
CA ILE A 125 -11.21 -23.75 -28.79
C ILE A 125 -10.32 -24.10 -29.99
N GLY A 126 -9.54 -25.18 -29.89
CA GLY A 126 -8.68 -25.66 -30.98
C GLY A 126 -7.37 -24.90 -31.16
N VAL A 127 -6.99 -24.04 -30.21
CA VAL A 127 -5.75 -23.26 -30.26
C VAL A 127 -4.66 -23.98 -29.46
N ARG A 128 -3.52 -24.24 -30.10
CA ARG A 128 -2.30 -24.76 -29.44
C ARG A 128 -1.21 -23.70 -29.48
N VAL A 129 -0.54 -23.50 -28.34
CA VAL A 129 0.57 -22.55 -28.22
C VAL A 129 1.87 -23.32 -28.11
N ALA A 130 2.76 -23.14 -29.09
CA ALA A 130 4.12 -23.66 -29.06
C ALA A 130 5.09 -22.51 -28.72
N VAL A 131 5.97 -22.73 -27.75
CA VAL A 131 6.93 -21.71 -27.29
C VAL A 131 8.35 -22.20 -27.53
N ALA A 132 9.07 -21.52 -28.42
CA ALA A 132 10.53 -21.68 -28.55
C ALA A 132 11.22 -20.73 -27.58
N LYS A 133 12.07 -21.27 -26.71
CA LYS A 133 12.75 -20.50 -25.65
C LYS A 133 14.25 -20.75 -25.65
N SER A 134 15.00 -19.68 -25.41
CA SER A 134 16.47 -19.74 -25.33
C SER A 134 16.98 -20.24 -23.96
N GLY A 135 16.10 -20.65 -23.06
CA GLY A 135 16.44 -21.21 -21.75
C GLY A 135 15.19 -21.68 -20.98
N PRO A 136 15.32 -22.59 -20.00
CA PRO A 136 14.17 -23.27 -19.38
C PRO A 136 13.15 -22.33 -18.72
N LEU A 137 13.60 -21.27 -18.06
CA LEU A 137 12.75 -20.29 -17.37
C LEU A 137 12.31 -19.11 -18.27
N LYS A 138 12.76 -19.06 -19.52
CA LYS A 138 12.36 -17.98 -20.44
C LYS A 138 10.98 -18.29 -20.99
N GLY A 139 10.00 -17.48 -20.61
CA GLY A 139 8.58 -17.78 -20.82
C GLY A 139 7.81 -18.04 -19.53
N MET A 140 8.51 -18.05 -18.38
CA MET A 140 7.88 -18.02 -17.07
C MET A 140 6.90 -16.83 -16.98
N GLY A 141 5.67 -17.11 -16.55
CA GLY A 141 4.59 -16.14 -16.48
C GLY A 141 3.70 -16.07 -17.72
N LEU A 142 4.00 -16.82 -18.80
CA LEU A 142 3.08 -16.95 -19.93
C LEU A 142 1.77 -17.62 -19.46
N PRO A 143 0.59 -17.04 -19.77
CA PRO A 143 -0.68 -17.57 -19.29
C PRO A 143 -1.21 -18.71 -20.16
N PHE A 144 -0.52 -19.07 -21.25
CA PHE A 144 -1.02 -20.01 -22.25
C PHE A 144 -0.36 -21.39 -22.20
N VAL A 145 0.60 -21.55 -21.29
CA VAL A 145 1.34 -22.78 -21.06
C VAL A 145 1.32 -23.11 -19.57
N ASP A 146 1.30 -24.40 -19.26
CA ASP A 146 1.32 -24.88 -17.89
C ASP A 146 2.60 -24.49 -17.15
N ILE A 147 2.47 -24.34 -15.85
CA ILE A 147 3.58 -24.00 -14.96
C ILE A 147 4.44 -25.24 -14.79
N THR A 148 5.71 -25.16 -15.21
CA THR A 148 6.65 -26.25 -15.00
C THR A 148 7.08 -26.33 -13.53
N GLU A 149 7.58 -27.48 -13.11
CA GLU A 149 8.10 -27.67 -11.75
C GLU A 149 9.27 -26.70 -11.45
N GLU A 150 10.16 -26.47 -12.42
CA GLU A 150 11.27 -25.51 -12.27
C GLU A 150 10.77 -24.06 -12.08
N GLU A 151 9.70 -23.68 -12.80
CA GLU A 151 9.05 -22.38 -12.65
C GLU A 151 8.36 -22.26 -11.29
N ARG A 152 7.64 -23.30 -10.84
CA ARG A 152 7.00 -23.34 -9.52
C ARG A 152 8.02 -23.14 -8.41
N GLN A 153 9.13 -23.89 -8.44
CA GLN A 153 10.20 -23.72 -7.46
C GLN A 153 10.85 -22.34 -7.52
N LYS A 154 10.95 -21.73 -8.72
CA LYS A 154 11.45 -20.36 -8.87
C LYS A 154 10.49 -19.35 -8.25
N ASP A 155 9.19 -19.50 -8.46
CA ASP A 155 8.15 -18.67 -7.83
C ASP A 155 8.20 -18.78 -6.30
N GLU A 156 8.28 -19.99 -5.76
CA GLU A 156 8.37 -20.23 -4.31
C GLU A 156 9.60 -19.58 -3.68
N ARG A 157 10.78 -19.70 -4.33
CA ARG A 157 11.98 -19.01 -3.86
C ARG A 157 11.81 -17.49 -3.87
N MET A 158 11.19 -16.92 -4.90
CA MET A 158 10.94 -15.47 -4.96
C MET A 158 9.96 -15.04 -3.86
N VAL A 159 8.87 -15.78 -3.64
CA VAL A 159 7.91 -15.52 -2.56
C VAL A 159 8.60 -15.55 -1.20
N GLN A 160 9.44 -16.55 -0.94
CA GLN A 160 10.19 -16.65 0.32
C GLN A 160 11.16 -15.47 0.52
N GLN A 161 11.84 -15.02 -0.54
CA GLN A 161 12.74 -13.87 -0.49
C GLN A 161 11.99 -12.58 -0.15
N PHE A 162 10.87 -12.31 -0.84
CA PHE A 162 10.04 -11.15 -0.54
C PHE A 162 9.42 -11.23 0.87
N PHE A 163 9.00 -12.42 1.30
CA PHE A 163 8.43 -12.62 2.63
C PHE A 163 9.46 -12.35 3.72
N ALA A 164 10.67 -12.91 3.60
CA ALA A 164 11.77 -12.65 4.54
C ALA A 164 12.08 -11.15 4.63
N HIS A 165 12.09 -10.44 3.49
CA HIS A 165 12.27 -9.00 3.45
C HIS A 165 11.14 -8.25 4.18
N PHE A 166 9.88 -8.65 3.97
CA PHE A 166 8.74 -8.05 4.65
C PHE A 166 8.84 -8.23 6.17
N LEU A 167 9.21 -9.42 6.65
CA LEU A 167 9.42 -9.66 8.07
C LEU A 167 10.48 -8.70 8.66
N THR A 168 11.61 -8.53 7.97
CA THR A 168 12.67 -7.61 8.40
C THR A 168 12.19 -6.16 8.45
N VAL A 169 11.48 -5.70 7.42
CA VAL A 169 10.96 -4.32 7.37
C VAL A 169 9.97 -4.05 8.51
N VAL A 170 9.07 -4.99 8.80
CA VAL A 170 8.13 -4.85 9.93
C VAL A 170 8.87 -4.91 11.27
N ALA A 171 9.83 -5.82 11.42
CA ALA A 171 10.64 -5.94 12.64
C ALA A 171 11.38 -4.63 12.94
N GLU A 172 12.03 -4.05 11.95
CA GLU A 172 12.72 -2.76 12.06
C GLU A 172 11.76 -1.60 12.38
N GLY A 173 10.64 -1.52 11.67
CA GLY A 173 9.67 -0.43 11.83
C GLY A 173 8.92 -0.47 13.16
N ARG A 174 8.60 -1.68 13.64
CA ARG A 174 7.94 -1.90 14.94
C ARG A 174 8.93 -2.06 16.11
N ARG A 175 10.24 -2.14 15.82
CA ARG A 175 11.32 -2.34 16.80
C ARG A 175 11.14 -3.59 17.66
N VAL A 176 10.79 -4.68 17.01
CA VAL A 176 10.65 -6.02 17.63
C VAL A 176 11.53 -7.02 16.90
N PRO A 177 11.91 -8.14 17.53
CA PRO A 177 12.60 -9.23 16.84
C PRO A 177 11.76 -9.80 15.69
N VAL A 178 12.43 -10.33 14.65
CA VAL A 178 11.76 -10.95 13.50
C VAL A 178 10.88 -12.13 13.92
N GLU A 179 11.27 -12.84 14.98
CA GLU A 179 10.54 -13.95 15.58
C GLU A 179 9.16 -13.51 16.05
N ARG A 180 9.06 -12.33 16.68
CA ARG A 180 7.78 -11.75 17.07
C ARG A 180 6.93 -11.37 15.87
N VAL A 181 7.54 -10.88 14.79
CA VAL A 181 6.82 -10.58 13.55
C VAL A 181 6.26 -11.85 12.91
N ARG A 182 6.98 -12.97 12.98
CA ARG A 182 6.50 -14.26 12.43
C ARG A 182 5.19 -14.71 13.08
N GLU A 183 4.97 -14.41 14.36
CA GLU A 183 3.70 -14.68 15.04
C GLU A 183 2.52 -13.89 14.45
N TRP A 184 2.78 -12.73 13.84
CA TRP A 184 1.78 -11.90 13.16
C TRP A 184 1.67 -12.23 11.66
N ALA A 185 2.66 -12.91 11.09
CA ALA A 185 2.83 -13.11 9.65
C ALA A 185 2.16 -14.38 9.14
N THR A 186 0.90 -14.58 9.54
CA THR A 186 0.02 -15.67 9.12
C THR A 186 -0.70 -15.37 7.79
N GLY A 187 -0.63 -14.12 7.32
CA GLY A 187 -1.37 -13.63 6.16
C GLY A 187 -2.78 -13.12 6.47
N GLU A 188 -3.23 -13.21 7.72
CA GLU A 188 -4.54 -12.70 8.15
C GLU A 188 -4.55 -11.18 8.34
N VAL A 189 -5.76 -10.59 8.33
CA VAL A 189 -5.98 -9.21 8.78
C VAL A 189 -6.54 -9.22 10.19
N PHE A 190 -6.10 -8.28 11.00
CA PHE A 190 -6.56 -8.06 12.37
C PHE A 190 -7.45 -6.82 12.42
N TRP A 191 -8.49 -6.90 13.24
CA TRP A 191 -9.31 -5.74 13.56
C TRP A 191 -8.48 -4.68 14.29
N GLY A 192 -8.76 -3.40 14.10
CA GLY A 192 -7.92 -2.30 14.63
C GLY A 192 -7.61 -2.42 16.12
N SER A 193 -8.59 -2.80 16.96
CA SER A 193 -8.33 -3.00 18.40
C SER A 193 -7.45 -4.21 18.69
N GLU A 194 -7.61 -5.31 17.95
CA GLU A 194 -6.74 -6.49 18.07
C GLU A 194 -5.32 -6.16 17.58
N ALA A 195 -5.19 -5.37 16.51
CA ALA A 195 -3.90 -4.89 16.02
C ALA A 195 -3.17 -4.05 17.09
N LEU A 196 -3.90 -3.27 17.90
CA LEU A 196 -3.33 -2.55 19.03
C LEU A 196 -2.85 -3.53 20.12
N GLU A 197 -3.69 -4.49 20.51
CA GLU A 197 -3.35 -5.51 21.52
C GLU A 197 -2.11 -6.32 21.13
N LYS A 198 -1.96 -6.64 19.83
CA LYS A 198 -0.78 -7.37 19.31
C LYS A 198 0.47 -6.49 19.18
N GLY A 199 0.32 -5.16 19.17
CA GLY A 199 1.40 -4.20 18.96
C GLY A 199 1.72 -3.89 17.49
N LEU A 200 0.82 -4.24 16.56
CA LEU A 200 0.91 -3.87 15.15
C LEU A 200 0.67 -2.36 14.93
N VAL A 201 -0.11 -1.75 15.81
CA VAL A 201 -0.31 -0.30 15.86
C VAL A 201 -0.02 0.22 17.26
N ASP A 202 0.19 1.53 17.40
CA ASP A 202 0.56 2.14 18.67
C ASP A 202 -0.61 2.77 19.41
N GLU A 203 -1.68 3.14 18.69
CA GLU A 203 -2.80 3.88 19.25
C GLU A 203 -4.04 3.74 18.36
N LEU A 204 -5.22 3.75 18.99
CA LEU A 204 -6.49 3.89 18.28
C LEU A 204 -6.88 5.36 18.21
N GLY A 205 -7.29 5.82 17.02
CA GLY A 205 -7.69 7.20 16.81
C GLY A 205 -8.16 7.47 15.39
N ASP A 206 -8.41 8.74 15.11
CA ASP A 206 -8.80 9.23 13.79
C ASP A 206 -7.69 10.11 13.17
N LEU A 207 -8.01 10.74 12.04
CA LEU A 207 -7.07 11.60 11.34
C LEU A 207 -6.69 12.82 12.19
N ASP A 208 -7.63 13.37 12.96
CA ASP A 208 -7.39 14.55 13.81
C ASP A 208 -6.39 14.20 14.91
N ARG A 209 -6.51 13.00 15.51
CA ARG A 209 -5.50 12.50 16.44
C ARG A 209 -4.13 12.35 15.78
N ALA A 210 -4.07 11.83 14.55
CA ALA A 210 -2.82 11.66 13.83
C ALA A 210 -2.15 12.99 13.46
N THR A 211 -2.91 14.00 13.05
CA THR A 211 -2.37 15.34 12.75
C THR A 211 -1.94 16.07 14.01
N ALA A 212 -2.69 15.94 15.11
CA ALA A 212 -2.31 16.48 16.41
C ALA A 212 -1.00 15.86 16.92
N LEU A 213 -0.86 14.53 16.88
CA LEU A 213 0.37 13.84 17.27
C LEU A 213 1.55 14.25 16.38
N ALA A 214 1.34 14.37 15.06
CA ALA A 214 2.39 14.84 14.16
C ALA A 214 2.84 16.28 14.47
N ALA A 215 1.90 17.17 14.80
CA ALA A 215 2.19 18.55 15.21
C ALA A 215 2.95 18.61 16.53
N GLU A 216 2.55 17.80 17.52
CA GLU A 216 3.21 17.64 18.82
C GLU A 216 4.67 17.19 18.65
N LEU A 217 4.88 16.11 17.90
CA LEU A 217 6.23 15.57 17.63
C LEU A 217 7.13 16.59 16.91
N ALA A 218 6.55 17.47 16.08
CA ALA A 218 7.28 18.55 15.41
C ALA A 218 7.37 19.85 16.20
N ARG A 219 6.71 19.94 17.37
CA ARG A 219 6.63 21.14 18.23
C ARG A 219 6.13 22.38 17.47
N ILE A 220 5.06 22.21 16.70
CA ILE A 220 4.43 23.30 15.93
C ILE A 220 2.93 23.35 16.21
N PRO A 221 2.27 24.51 15.98
CA PRO A 221 0.81 24.56 15.96
C PRO A 221 0.24 23.63 14.89
N GLU A 222 -0.91 23.05 15.16
CA GLU A 222 -1.61 22.21 14.20
C GLU A 222 -2.14 23.05 13.04
N ARG A 223 -1.49 22.92 11.88
CA ARG A 223 -1.91 23.51 10.61
C ARG A 223 -1.74 22.45 9.55
N VAL A 224 -2.85 22.00 8.98
CA VAL A 224 -2.86 20.82 8.11
C VAL A 224 -2.95 21.22 6.64
N THR A 225 -2.15 20.60 5.79
CA THR A 225 -2.29 20.66 4.33
C THR A 225 -2.41 19.25 3.79
N ARG A 226 -3.40 19.00 2.93
CA ARG A 226 -3.49 17.72 2.23
C ARG A 226 -2.64 17.74 0.98
N VAL A 227 -1.98 16.61 0.70
CA VAL A 227 -1.11 16.40 -0.45
C VAL A 227 -1.61 15.15 -1.17
N ARG A 228 -2.17 15.38 -2.35
CA ARG A 228 -2.51 14.33 -3.32
C ARG A 228 -1.60 14.52 -4.53
N PRO A 229 -0.75 13.54 -4.89
CA PRO A 229 0.02 13.62 -6.13
C PRO A 229 -0.90 13.82 -7.33
N ARG A 230 -0.59 14.81 -8.18
CA ARG A 230 -1.42 15.13 -9.35
C ARG A 230 -1.46 13.95 -10.33
N ARG A 231 -2.67 13.46 -10.65
CA ARG A 231 -2.90 12.61 -11.82
C ARG A 231 -2.86 13.49 -13.06
N ASN A 232 -2.17 13.07 -14.13
CA ASN A 232 -2.13 13.86 -15.37
C ASN A 232 -3.51 13.82 -16.06
N PRO A 233 -4.25 14.95 -16.13
CA PRO A 233 -5.67 14.94 -16.49
C PRO A 233 -5.93 14.72 -17.99
N VAL A 234 -4.97 15.03 -18.86
CA VAL A 234 -5.13 14.96 -20.33
C VAL A 234 -5.12 13.51 -20.81
N LEU A 235 -4.15 12.72 -20.34
CA LEU A 235 -4.07 11.29 -20.65
C LEU A 235 -5.25 10.52 -20.03
N ALA A 236 -5.69 10.93 -18.83
CA ALA A 236 -6.83 10.34 -18.13
C ALA A 236 -8.19 10.58 -18.80
N ARG A 237 -8.38 11.70 -19.53
CA ARG A 237 -9.62 11.98 -20.28
C ARG A 237 -9.73 11.18 -21.58
N LEU A 238 -8.63 11.07 -22.33
CA LEU A 238 -8.61 10.40 -23.63
C LEU A 238 -8.61 8.87 -23.54
N THR A 239 -7.93 8.32 -22.54
CA THR A 239 -8.00 6.88 -22.24
C THR A 239 -9.19 6.53 -21.33
N GLY A 240 -9.71 7.50 -20.58
CA GLY A 240 -10.79 7.33 -19.62
C GLY A 240 -12.11 6.91 -20.25
N GLN A 241 -12.69 7.66 -21.18
CA GLN A 241 -14.11 7.40 -21.52
C GLN A 241 -14.39 6.01 -22.13
N PHE A 242 -13.46 5.45 -22.91
CA PHE A 242 -13.59 4.11 -23.49
C PHE A 242 -13.06 2.99 -22.59
N ALA A 243 -11.88 3.18 -21.97
CA ALA A 243 -11.34 2.15 -21.08
C ALA A 243 -12.11 2.08 -19.76
N GLU A 244 -12.64 3.18 -19.25
CA GLU A 244 -13.39 3.25 -17.99
C GLU A 244 -14.79 2.64 -18.12
N ALA A 245 -15.35 2.51 -19.32
CA ALA A 245 -16.59 1.74 -19.55
C ALA A 245 -16.31 0.22 -19.52
N LEU A 246 -15.28 -0.24 -20.23
CA LEU A 246 -14.88 -1.65 -20.31
C LEU A 246 -14.24 -2.17 -19.00
N VAL A 247 -13.45 -1.31 -18.34
CA VAL A 247 -12.84 -1.57 -17.04
C VAL A 247 -13.88 -1.44 -15.94
N ARG A 248 -14.88 -0.55 -15.98
CA ARG A 248 -15.95 -0.58 -14.97
C ARG A 248 -16.77 -1.86 -15.05
N SER A 249 -17.07 -2.39 -16.23
CA SER A 249 -17.83 -3.65 -16.34
C SER A 249 -17.00 -4.87 -15.91
N ALA A 250 -15.72 -4.93 -16.29
CA ALA A 250 -14.84 -6.04 -15.90
C ALA A 250 -14.34 -5.92 -14.46
N ALA A 251 -13.92 -4.74 -14.03
CA ALA A 251 -13.48 -4.47 -12.67
C ALA A 251 -14.63 -4.53 -11.68
N ALA A 252 -15.84 -4.00 -11.94
CA ALA A 252 -16.94 -4.14 -10.98
C ALA A 252 -17.44 -5.59 -10.81
N GLU A 253 -17.11 -6.51 -11.72
CA GLU A 253 -17.31 -7.96 -11.56
C GLU A 253 -16.16 -8.59 -10.78
N ILE A 254 -14.91 -8.28 -11.13
CA ILE A 254 -13.70 -8.79 -10.49
C ILE A 254 -13.53 -8.25 -9.06
N GLU A 255 -13.81 -6.98 -8.80
CA GLU A 255 -13.75 -6.32 -7.47
C GLU A 255 -14.88 -6.84 -6.56
N ARG A 256 -16.05 -7.19 -7.12
CA ARG A 256 -17.14 -7.88 -6.39
C ARG A 256 -16.73 -9.29 -5.96
N GLN A 257 -15.93 -9.97 -6.76
CA GLN A 257 -15.50 -11.34 -6.52
C GLN A 257 -14.20 -11.44 -5.71
N LEU A 258 -13.34 -10.42 -5.75
CA LEU A 258 -11.99 -10.44 -5.15
C LEU A 258 -11.78 -9.50 -3.96
N THR A 259 -12.71 -8.57 -3.67
CA THR A 259 -12.62 -7.76 -2.44
C THR A 259 -13.68 -8.18 -1.43
N THR A 260 -13.26 -8.90 -0.39
CA THR A 260 -14.10 -9.09 0.79
C THR A 260 -14.29 -7.73 1.46
N ARG A 261 -15.48 -7.15 1.34
CA ARG A 261 -15.88 -5.94 2.06
C ARG A 261 -16.84 -6.33 3.18
N ILE A 262 -16.48 -6.00 4.41
CA ILE A 262 -17.38 -6.14 5.56
C ILE A 262 -18.31 -4.93 5.53
N GLU A 263 -19.57 -5.14 5.13
CA GLU A 263 -20.57 -4.07 4.99
C GLU A 263 -21.72 -4.26 5.99
N TYR A 264 -22.08 -3.21 6.70
CA TYR A 264 -23.37 -3.15 7.42
C TYR A 264 -24.45 -2.71 6.43
N ARG A 265 -25.03 -3.65 5.67
CA ARG A 265 -26.10 -3.36 4.72
C ARG A 265 -27.37 -4.17 5.02
N TRP A 266 -28.45 -3.46 5.30
CA TRP A 266 -29.80 -4.03 5.28
C TRP A 266 -30.35 -3.95 3.86
N ARG A 267 -30.71 -5.09 3.27
CA ARG A 267 -31.50 -5.18 2.04
C ARG A 267 -32.90 -5.60 2.42
N GLY A 268 -33.74 -4.63 2.82
CA GLY A 268 -35.15 -4.88 3.02
C GLY A 268 -35.84 -5.30 1.73
N HIS A 269 -36.84 -6.19 1.87
CA HIS A 269 -37.88 -6.42 0.88
C HIS A 269 -38.94 -5.33 0.97
#